data_AF-A0A8T8I494-F1
#
_entry.id   AF-A0A8T8I494-F1
#
_cell.length_a   1.000
_cell.length_b   1.000
_cell.length_c   1.000
_cell.angle_alpha   90.00
_cell.angle_beta   90.00
_cell.angle_gamma   90.00
#
_symmetry.space_group_name_H-M   'P 1'
#
loop_
_entity.id
_entity.type
_entity.pdbx_description
1 polymer ?
#
loop_
_entity_poly.entity_id
_entity_poly.type
_entity_poly.pdbx_seq_one_letter_code
_entity_poly.pdbx_strand_id
1 'polypeptide(L)'
;AEVGQPQQALEPAQRSVDIWERLAEVNPDAYLPDLALSLNNFANRLAEVGQPQQALEPAQLSVDIREGLAEVNPDAYLPNLALSLNNFAQRSVALRWDSRNRRWNQRSDPSTSGNAWRRSTPMPTCPTSPCP
;
A
#
# COMPACT_ATOMS: atom_id res chain seq x y z
N ALA A 1 6.11 14.67 -23.74
CA ALA A 1 6.96 13.84 -22.86
C ALA A 1 6.91 14.44 -21.46
N GLU A 2 5.95 14.03 -20.63
CA GLU A 2 5.80 14.46 -19.23
C GLU A 2 6.04 13.25 -18.33
N VAL A 3 7.30 12.90 -18.12
CA VAL A 3 7.70 11.74 -17.30
C VAL A 3 8.37 12.22 -16.00
N GLY A 4 7.90 13.34 -15.43
CA GLY A 4 8.60 14.02 -14.32
C GLY A 4 7.75 14.41 -13.10
N GLN A 5 6.43 14.19 -13.09
CA GLN A 5 5.54 14.82 -12.11
C GLN A 5 5.08 14.01 -10.86
N PRO A 6 5.29 12.69 -10.70
CA PRO A 6 4.78 12.00 -9.51
C PRO A 6 5.58 12.37 -8.24
N GLN A 7 6.91 12.56 -8.36
CA GLN A 7 7.76 12.97 -7.23
C GLN A 7 7.54 14.43 -6.82
N GLN A 8 7.26 15.33 -7.78
CA GLN A 8 6.91 16.72 -7.49
C GLN A 8 5.56 16.84 -6.76
N ALA A 9 4.65 15.89 -6.95
CA ALA A 9 3.38 15.86 -6.25
C ALA A 9 3.49 15.36 -4.79
N LEU A 10 4.59 14.75 -4.38
CA LEU A 10 4.80 14.31 -2.99
C LEU A 10 5.06 15.48 -2.04
N GLU A 11 5.87 16.46 -2.46
CA GLU A 11 6.21 17.66 -1.68
C GLU A 11 4.94 18.43 -1.23
N PRO A 12 3.99 18.79 -2.11
CA PRO A 12 2.76 19.45 -1.72
C PRO A 12 1.87 18.60 -0.80
N ALA A 13 1.87 17.28 -0.99
CA ALA A 13 1.05 16.39 -0.18
C ALA A 13 1.62 16.22 1.24
N GLN A 14 2.95 16.12 1.37
CA GLN A 14 3.61 16.13 2.67
C GLN A 14 3.37 17.45 3.40
N ARG A 15 3.56 18.60 2.73
CA ARG A 15 3.28 19.91 3.35
C ARG A 15 1.83 20.06 3.81
N SER A 16 0.88 19.47 3.07
CA SER A 16 -0.52 19.43 3.51
C SER A 16 -0.67 18.69 4.82
N VAL A 17 -0.05 17.51 4.97
CA VAL A 17 -0.05 16.74 6.21
C VAL A 17 0.55 17.57 7.35
N ASP A 18 1.74 18.14 7.16
CA ASP A 18 2.42 18.93 8.19
C ASP A 18 1.57 20.13 8.69
N ILE A 19 0.84 20.79 7.77
CA ILE A 19 -0.06 21.91 8.13
C ILE A 19 -1.24 21.39 8.94
N TRP A 20 -1.88 20.31 8.50
CA TRP A 20 -3.03 19.74 9.21
C TRP A 20 -2.64 19.14 10.56
N GLU A 21 -1.44 18.58 10.71
CA GLU A 21 -0.91 18.13 12.00
C GLU A 21 -0.81 19.29 12.99
N ARG A 22 -0.20 20.41 12.58
CA ARG A 22 -0.11 21.62 13.42
C ARG A 22 -1.48 22.20 13.79
N LEU A 23 -2.45 22.11 12.88
CA LEU A 23 -3.81 22.55 13.16
C LEU A 23 -4.51 21.60 14.14
N ALA A 24 -4.31 20.29 14.00
CA ALA A 24 -4.84 19.28 14.90
C ALA A 24 -4.25 19.36 16.31
N GLU A 25 -3.00 19.85 16.47
CA GLU A 25 -2.43 20.15 17.78
C GLU A 25 -3.22 21.26 18.53
N VAL A 26 -3.76 22.23 17.79
CA VAL A 26 -4.50 23.35 18.37
C VAL A 26 -5.98 23.01 18.58
N ASN A 27 -6.59 22.30 17.63
CA ASN A 27 -7.98 21.89 17.71
C ASN A 27 -8.19 20.52 17.04
N PRO A 28 -7.95 19.42 17.77
CA PRO A 28 -7.98 18.08 17.19
C PRO A 28 -9.37 17.72 16.65
N ASP A 29 -10.44 18.02 17.39
CA ASP A 29 -11.80 17.62 17.01
C ASP A 29 -12.25 18.21 15.66
N ALA A 30 -11.78 19.42 15.33
CA ALA A 30 -12.11 20.08 14.07
C ALA A 30 -11.26 19.62 12.90
N TYR A 31 -9.97 19.30 13.12
CA TYR A 31 -8.99 19.14 12.04
C TYR A 31 -8.47 17.71 11.85
N LEU A 32 -8.69 16.80 12.81
CA LEU A 32 -8.39 15.38 12.66
C LEU A 32 -9.06 14.73 11.42
N PRO A 33 -10.32 15.05 11.05
CA PRO A 33 -10.92 14.51 9.85
C PRO A 33 -10.16 14.91 8.56
N ASP A 34 -9.75 16.16 8.46
CA ASP A 34 -9.01 16.72 7.32
C ASP A 34 -7.57 16.22 7.26
N LEU A 35 -6.95 16.02 8.44
CA LEU A 35 -5.65 15.38 8.56
C LEU A 35 -5.69 13.93 8.04
N ALA A 36 -6.68 13.13 8.46
CA ALA A 36 -6.84 11.76 8.00
C ALA A 36 -7.06 11.69 6.47
N LEU A 37 -7.83 12.63 5.92
CA LEU A 37 -8.05 12.71 4.47
C LEU A 37 -6.76 13.06 3.73
N SER A 38 -5.96 13.98 4.26
CA SER A 38 -4.66 14.37 3.68
C SER A 38 -3.66 13.22 3.72
N LEU A 39 -3.59 12.47 4.82
CA LEU A 39 -2.75 11.28 4.95
C LEU A 39 -3.13 10.19 3.94
N ASN A 40 -4.43 9.94 3.74
CA ASN A 40 -4.90 8.99 2.74
C ASN A 40 -4.51 9.41 1.31
N ASN A 41 -4.57 10.71 1.01
CA ASN A 41 -4.13 11.25 -0.28
C ASN A 41 -2.61 11.14 -0.46
N PHE A 42 -1.83 11.40 0.59
CA PHE A 42 -0.39 11.22 0.56
C PHE A 42 -0.02 9.75 0.33
N ALA A 43 -0.69 8.82 1.00
CA ALA A 43 -0.54 7.40 0.78
C ALA A 43 -0.91 6.97 -0.65
N ASN A 44 -1.90 7.60 -1.29
CA ASN A 44 -2.24 7.35 -2.71
C ASN A 44 -1.08 7.78 -3.62
N ARG A 45 -0.55 8.99 -3.43
CA ARG A 45 0.57 9.51 -4.23
C ARG A 45 1.84 8.67 -4.07
N LEU A 46 2.15 8.21 -2.86
CA LEU A 46 3.28 7.31 -2.63
C LEU A 46 3.13 5.97 -3.37
N ALA A 47 1.91 5.43 -3.45
CA ALA A 47 1.65 4.24 -4.24
C ALA A 47 1.83 4.49 -5.74
N GLU A 48 1.38 5.64 -6.26
CA GLU A 48 1.56 6.04 -7.67
C GLU A 48 3.03 6.24 -8.07
N VAL A 49 3.85 6.75 -7.14
CA VAL A 49 5.30 6.92 -7.34
C VAL A 49 6.06 5.58 -7.28
N GLY A 50 5.36 4.47 -7.01
CA GLY A 50 5.97 3.15 -6.90
C GLY A 50 6.68 2.91 -5.57
N GLN A 51 6.29 3.64 -4.51
CA GLN A 51 6.82 3.49 -3.16
C GLN A 51 5.74 2.98 -2.18
N PRO A 52 5.13 1.81 -2.44
CA PRO A 52 4.03 1.28 -1.61
C PRO A 52 4.45 0.99 -0.17
N GLN A 53 5.75 0.80 0.11
CA GLN A 53 6.27 0.56 1.46
C GLN A 53 6.12 1.82 2.32
N GLN A 54 6.44 2.98 1.75
CA GLN A 54 6.29 4.26 2.44
C GLN A 54 4.83 4.68 2.52
N ALA A 55 3.96 4.20 1.63
CA ALA A 55 2.52 4.47 1.65
C ALA A 55 1.77 3.80 2.81
N LEU A 56 2.36 2.82 3.49
CA LEU A 56 1.70 2.09 4.57
C LEU A 56 1.52 2.94 5.82
N GLU A 57 2.58 3.63 6.24
CA GLU A 57 2.58 4.45 7.45
C GLU A 57 1.49 5.54 7.41
N PRO A 58 1.39 6.41 6.38
CA PRO A 58 0.33 7.41 6.32
C PRO A 58 -1.06 6.79 6.15
N ALA A 59 -1.19 5.63 5.48
CA ALA A 59 -2.46 4.93 5.39
C ALA A 59 -2.92 4.39 6.75
N GLN A 60 -2.00 3.87 7.57
CA GLN A 60 -2.30 3.40 8.92
C GLN A 60 -2.69 4.57 9.84
N LEU A 61 -1.92 5.66 9.83
CA LEU A 61 -2.25 6.86 10.63
C LEU A 61 -3.63 7.43 10.27
N SER A 62 -4.02 7.41 8.98
CA SER A 62 -5.38 7.79 8.58
C SER A 62 -6.45 6.88 9.17
N VAL A 63 -6.19 5.58 9.31
CA VAL A 63 -7.13 4.64 9.93
C VAL A 63 -7.23 4.93 11.42
N ASP A 64 -6.10 5.03 12.11
CA ASP A 64 -6.05 5.26 13.56
C ASP A 64 -6.82 6.53 13.97
N ILE A 65 -6.65 7.63 13.21
CA ILE A 65 -7.41 8.87 13.45
C ILE A 65 -8.91 8.66 13.24
N ARG A 66 -9.31 7.96 12.17
CA ARG A 66 -10.72 7.73 11.86
C ARG A 66 -11.38 6.74 12.82
N GLU A 67 -10.62 5.81 13.38
CA GLU A 67 -11.06 4.92 14.46
C GLU A 67 -11.36 5.74 15.71
N GLY A 68 -10.44 6.59 16.16
CA GLY A 68 -10.67 7.48 17.31
C GLY A 68 -11.88 8.40 17.12
N LEU A 69 -12.08 8.95 15.91
CA LEU A 69 -13.27 9.75 15.60
C LEU A 69 -14.56 8.91 15.57
N ALA A 70 -14.51 7.67 15.10
CA ALA A 70 -15.66 6.76 15.08
C ALA A 70 -16.07 6.29 16.48
N GLU A 71 -15.14 6.28 17.45
CA GLU A 71 -15.49 6.03 18.86
C GLU A 71 -16.37 7.16 19.44
N VAL A 72 -16.13 8.41 19.01
CA VAL A 72 -16.89 9.58 19.48
C VAL A 72 -18.20 9.76 18.71
N ASN A 73 -18.17 9.61 17.38
CA ASN A 73 -19.35 9.76 16.53
C ASN A 73 -19.33 8.73 15.37
N PRO A 74 -19.79 7.50 15.63
CA PRO A 74 -19.72 6.42 14.65
C PRO A 74 -20.53 6.73 13.38
N ASP A 75 -21.72 7.32 13.50
CA ASP A 75 -22.59 7.57 12.35
C ASP A 75 -21.98 8.53 11.32
N ALA A 76 -21.18 9.50 11.78
CA ALA A 76 -20.51 10.46 10.91
C ALA A 76 -19.21 9.90 10.28
N TYR A 77 -18.48 9.03 11.00
CA TYR A 77 -17.11 8.66 10.63
C TYR A 77 -16.95 7.22 10.14
N LEU A 78 -17.90 6.31 10.39
CA LEU A 78 -17.86 4.93 9.89
C LEU A 78 -17.70 4.81 8.36
N PRO A 79 -18.38 5.61 7.52
CA PRO A 79 -18.20 5.55 6.07
C PRO A 79 -16.77 5.89 5.66
N ASN A 80 -16.18 6.88 6.33
CA ASN A 80 -14.81 7.31 6.08
C ASN A 80 -13.80 6.29 6.60
N LEU A 81 -14.04 5.69 7.76
CA LEU A 81 -13.20 4.63 8.30
C LEU A 81 -13.13 3.43 7.34
N ALA A 82 -14.27 3.00 6.79
CA ALA A 82 -14.33 1.90 5.81
C ALA A 82 -13.47 2.19 4.56
N LEU A 83 -13.48 3.44 4.06
CA LEU A 83 -12.66 3.85 2.92
C LEU A 83 -11.16 3.78 3.24
N SER A 84 -10.74 4.26 4.41
CA SER A 84 -9.33 4.23 4.83
C SER A 84 -8.84 2.80 5.05
N LEU A 85 -9.66 1.93 5.66
CA LEU A 85 -9.35 0.51 5.82
C LEU A 85 -9.21 -0.21 4.47
N ASN A 86 -10.10 0.07 3.52
CA ASN A 86 -10.01 -0.50 2.17
C ASN A 86 -8.70 -0.06 1.47
N ASN A 87 -8.32 1.21 1.63
CA ASN A 87 -7.08 1.74 1.07
C ASN A 87 -5.84 1.11 1.71
N PHE A 88 -5.85 0.92 3.03
CA PHE A 88 -4.79 0.23 3.76
C PHE A 88 -4.66 -1.24 3.36
N ALA A 89 -5.79 -1.96 3.24
CA ALA A 89 -5.82 -3.35 2.79
C ALA A 89 -5.23 -3.52 1.38
N GLN A 90 -5.57 -2.62 0.44
CA GLN A 90 -5.01 -2.67 -0.91
C GLN A 90 -3.48 -2.50 -0.91
N ARG A 91 -2.94 -1.60 -0.09
CA ARG A 91 -1.49 -1.34 -0.01
C ARG A 91 -0.73 -2.49 0.63
N SER A 92 -1.26 -3.04 1.72
CA SER A 92 -0.65 -4.19 2.39
C SER A 92 -0.63 -5.45 1.52
N VAL A 93 -1.71 -5.70 0.77
CA VAL A 93 -1.76 -6.79 -0.21
C VAL A 93 -0.80 -6.54 -1.37
N ALA A 94 -0.72 -5.32 -1.91
CA ALA A 94 0.21 -4.96 -2.97
C ALA A 94 1.68 -5.23 -2.57
N LEU A 95 2.07 -4.92 -1.33
CA LEU A 95 3.41 -5.23 -0.83
C LEU A 95 3.68 -6.72 -0.68
N ARG A 96 2.69 -7.48 -0.23
CA ARG A 96 2.79 -8.94 -0.15
C ARG A 96 2.97 -9.56 -1.54
N TRP A 97 2.34 -8.98 -2.57
CA TRP A 97 2.52 -9.40 -3.96
C TRP A 97 3.89 -9.01 -4.50
N ASP A 98 4.34 -7.77 -4.31
CA ASP A 98 5.64 -7.30 -4.79
C ASP A 98 6.81 -8.08 -4.18
N SER A 99 6.78 -8.30 -2.86
CA SER A 99 7.79 -9.09 -2.16
C SER A 99 7.82 -10.57 -2.62
N ARG A 100 6.65 -11.15 -2.90
CA ARG A 100 6.56 -12.49 -3.50
C ARG A 100 7.10 -12.50 -4.92
N ASN A 101 6.77 -11.50 -5.73
CA ASN A 101 7.20 -11.37 -7.11
C ASN A 101 8.72 -11.18 -7.22
N ARG A 102 9.32 -10.31 -6.39
CA ARG A 102 10.79 -10.16 -6.28
C ARG A 102 11.47 -11.47 -5.92
N ARG A 103 10.91 -12.24 -4.98
CA ARG A 103 11.44 -13.56 -4.61
C ARG A 103 11.35 -14.58 -5.75
N TRP A 104 10.27 -14.57 -6.52
CA TRP A 104 10.17 -15.39 -7.73
C TRP A 104 11.20 -14.97 -8.79
N ASN A 105 11.32 -13.68 -9.08
CA ASN A 105 12.30 -13.17 -10.04
C ASN A 105 13.75 -13.48 -9.64
N GLN A 106 14.10 -13.37 -8.36
CA GLN A 106 15.44 -13.75 -7.86
C GLN A 106 15.74 -15.24 -8.04
N ARG A 107 14.74 -16.12 -7.86
CA ARG A 107 14.91 -17.57 -8.09
C ARG A 107 15.00 -17.94 -9.56
N SER A 108 14.33 -17.16 -10.40
CA SER A 108 14.33 -17.32 -11.85
C SER A 108 15.55 -16.66 -12.51
N ASP A 109 16.35 -15.89 -11.78
CA ASP A 109 17.55 -15.23 -12.30
C ASP A 109 18.65 -16.28 -12.59
N PRO A 110 19.06 -16.46 -13.86
CA PRO A 110 20.08 -17.43 -14.26
C PRO A 110 21.47 -17.13 -13.69
N SER A 111 21.71 -15.91 -13.18
CA SER A 111 22.96 -15.54 -12.49
C SER A 111 23.04 -16.02 -11.04
N THR A 112 21.88 -16.12 -10.36
CA THR A 112 21.78 -16.51 -8.94
C THR A 112 21.46 -18.01 -8.81
N SER A 113 20.72 -18.56 -9.77
CA SER A 113 20.51 -19.99 -9.89
C SER A 113 21.76 -20.63 -10.50
N GLY A 114 22.79 -20.83 -9.67
CA GLY A 114 23.97 -21.60 -10.05
C GLY A 114 23.58 -22.96 -10.60
N ASN A 115 23.50 -23.06 -11.93
CA ASN A 115 23.48 -24.25 -12.77
C ASN A 115 22.58 -25.43 -12.30
N ALA A 116 21.55 -25.20 -11.50
CA ALA A 116 20.76 -26.28 -10.88
C ALA A 116 19.74 -26.90 -11.85
N TRP A 117 19.30 -26.17 -12.88
CA TRP A 117 18.32 -26.67 -13.84
C TRP A 117 18.93 -27.51 -14.97
N ARG A 118 20.27 -27.61 -15.07
CA ARG A 118 20.95 -28.34 -16.16
C ARG A 118 21.27 -29.80 -15.85
N ARG A 119 20.96 -30.33 -14.66
CA ARG A 119 21.14 -31.76 -14.37
C ARG A 119 19.92 -32.33 -13.64
N SER A 120 19.23 -33.24 -14.33
CA SER A 120 18.48 -34.36 -13.76
C SER A 120 17.03 -34.10 -13.30
N THR A 121 16.10 -34.12 -14.24
CA THR A 121 15.04 -35.18 -14.34
C THR A 121 14.19 -34.94 -15.60
N PRO A 122 13.93 -35.95 -16.44
CA PRO A 122 12.96 -35.83 -17.53
C PRO A 122 11.55 -35.62 -16.94
N MET A 123 10.72 -34.84 -17.65
CA MET A 123 9.33 -34.57 -17.27
C MET A 123 8.57 -35.88 -16.95
N PRO A 124 7.75 -35.93 -15.89
CA PRO A 124 6.88 -37.08 -15.70
C PRO A 124 5.88 -37.13 -16.86
N THR A 125 5.95 -38.19 -17.65
CA THR A 125 5.00 -38.48 -18.73
C THR A 125 3.58 -38.58 -18.16
N CYS A 126 2.64 -37.83 -18.75
CA CYS A 126 1.22 -37.94 -18.43
C CYS A 126 0.75 -39.40 -18.51
N PRO A 127 0.06 -39.95 -17.48
CA PRO A 127 -0.65 -41.19 -17.64
C PRO A 127 -1.95 -40.92 -18.41
N THR A 128 -1.93 -41.18 -19.70
CA THR A 128 -3.15 -41.44 -20.50
C THR A 128 -3.74 -42.78 -20.07
N SER A 129 -4.88 -42.78 -19.36
CA SER A 129 -5.92 -43.82 -19.44
C SER A 129 -7.21 -43.39 -18.70
N PRO A 130 -8.40 -43.89 -19.11
CA PRO A 130 -9.68 -43.22 -18.92
C PRO A 130 -10.43 -43.65 -17.65
N CYS A 131 -11.27 -42.76 -17.11
CA CYS A 131 -12.16 -43.04 -15.99
C CYS A 131 -13.25 -44.06 -16.35
N PRO A 132 -13.65 -44.94 -15.41
CA PRO A 132 -14.81 -45.83 -15.55
C PRO A 132 -16.15 -45.09 -15.42
#